data_AF-A0A537X3Z3-F1
#
_entry.id   AF-A0A537X3Z3-F1
#
_cell.length_a   1.000
_cell.length_b   1.000
_cell.length_c   1.000
_cell.angle_alpha   90.00
_cell.angle_beta   90.00
_cell.angle_gamma   90.00
#
_symmetry.space_group_name_H-M   'P 1'
#
loop_
_entity.id
_entity.type
_entity.pdbx_description
1 polymer ?
#
loop_
_entity_poly.entity_id
_entity_poly.type
_entity_poly.pdbx_seq_one_letter_code
_entity_poly.pdbx_strand_id
1 'polypeptide(L)'
;MQRRVRTVLLVAVLVSSTPMLVPPPAAAGRHPDHPCELARRDGETVQHFSKRLIGCAVGAYGPVRGGTTRAICIARRESGLIPSATSPKRRYLGLYQHSATYWPWRFDTYTQPSWMLSSSALSGRSNAIVTVRMVHALGGWKHAGWPVKAC
;
A
#
# COMPACT_ATOMS: atom_id res chain seq x y z
N MET A 1 -27.13 -80.27 30.04
CA MET A 1 -28.10 -79.90 28.99
C MET A 1 -28.68 -78.53 29.33
N GLN A 2 -28.69 -77.58 28.37
CA GLN A 2 -29.59 -76.42 28.19
C GLN A 2 -30.01 -75.57 29.41
N ARG A 3 -30.15 -74.25 29.41
CA ARG A 3 -30.20 -73.17 28.41
C ARG A 3 -30.47 -71.88 29.22
N ARG A 4 -29.82 -70.77 28.81
CA ARG A 4 -30.32 -69.35 28.73
C ARG A 4 -30.90 -68.72 30.02
N VAL A 5 -30.74 -67.43 30.32
CA VAL A 5 -31.24 -66.26 29.56
C VAL A 5 -30.74 -64.96 30.27
N ARG A 6 -30.27 -64.00 29.44
CA ARG A 6 -30.27 -62.52 29.54
C ARG A 6 -29.92 -61.82 30.87
N THR A 7 -28.91 -60.96 30.79
CA THR A 7 -29.10 -59.51 30.99
C THR A 7 -28.14 -58.75 30.07
N VAL A 8 -28.68 -57.91 29.18
CA VAL A 8 -27.91 -56.98 28.35
C VAL A 8 -27.85 -55.66 29.10
N LEU A 9 -26.65 -55.16 29.39
CA LEU A 9 -26.45 -53.78 29.86
C LEU A 9 -25.65 -53.03 28.79
N LEU A 10 -26.33 -52.06 28.18
CA LEU A 10 -25.78 -51.04 27.30
C LEU A 10 -25.04 -49.99 28.14
N VAL A 11 -23.79 -49.69 27.79
CA VAL A 11 -23.11 -48.47 28.22
C VAL A 11 -22.72 -47.71 26.95
N ALA A 12 -23.45 -46.64 26.68
CA ALA A 12 -23.17 -45.72 25.58
C ALA A 12 -22.14 -44.68 26.06
N VAL A 13 -20.92 -44.75 25.52
CA VAL A 13 -19.90 -43.71 25.71
C VAL A 13 -20.12 -42.62 24.67
N LEU A 14 -20.65 -41.48 25.11
CA LEU A 14 -20.78 -40.26 24.31
C LEU A 14 -19.40 -39.58 24.21
N VAL A 15 -18.74 -39.72 23.08
CA VAL A 15 -17.57 -38.91 22.70
C VAL A 15 -18.10 -37.61 22.09
N SER A 16 -18.14 -36.55 22.90
CA SER A 16 -18.46 -35.20 22.45
C SER A 16 -17.26 -34.57 21.75
N SER A 17 -17.16 -34.79 20.43
CA SER A 17 -16.26 -34.05 19.55
C SER A 17 -16.77 -32.61 19.39
N THR A 18 -16.26 -31.67 20.19
CA THR A 18 -16.46 -30.24 19.99
C THR A 18 -15.65 -29.81 18.77
N PRO A 19 -16.28 -29.35 17.67
CA PRO A 19 -15.55 -28.75 16.58
C PRO A 19 -14.96 -27.44 17.09
N MET A 20 -13.62 -27.36 17.19
CA MET A 20 -12.94 -26.09 17.35
C MET A 20 -13.22 -25.26 16.09
N LEU A 21 -14.13 -24.30 16.22
CA LEU A 21 -14.33 -23.21 15.26
C LEU A 21 -13.03 -22.40 15.25
N VAL A 22 -12.10 -22.75 14.37
CA VAL A 22 -10.98 -21.89 14.02
C VAL A 22 -11.59 -20.64 13.39
N PRO A 23 -11.47 -19.45 14.01
CA PRO A 23 -11.98 -18.24 13.38
C PRO A 23 -11.27 -18.10 12.02
N PRO A 24 -12.00 -17.76 10.95
CA PRO A 24 -11.36 -17.48 9.67
C PRO A 24 -10.30 -16.40 9.92
N PRO A 25 -9.13 -16.47 9.26
CA PRO A 25 -8.16 -15.39 9.33
C PRO A 25 -8.91 -14.12 8.97
N ALA A 26 -8.91 -13.14 9.88
CA ALA A 26 -9.54 -11.86 9.64
C ALA A 26 -8.98 -11.33 8.32
N ALA A 27 -9.80 -11.34 7.28
CA ALA A 27 -9.49 -10.63 6.06
C ALA A 27 -9.42 -9.17 6.50
N ALA A 28 -8.20 -8.63 6.60
CA ALA A 28 -7.99 -7.21 6.74
C ALA A 28 -8.66 -6.56 5.53
N GLY A 29 -9.90 -6.12 5.73
CA GLY A 29 -10.70 -5.48 4.70
C GLY A 29 -9.88 -4.34 4.16
N ARG A 30 -9.74 -4.26 2.83
CA ARG A 30 -9.28 -3.04 2.19
C ARG A 30 -10.27 -1.97 2.61
N HIS A 31 -9.91 -1.12 3.58
CA HIS A 31 -10.71 0.03 3.93
C HIS A 31 -10.84 0.88 2.66
N PRO A 32 -12.05 1.02 2.08
CA PRO A 32 -12.26 1.85 0.89
C PRO A 32 -11.80 3.30 1.15
N ASP A 33 -11.72 3.69 2.42
CA ASP A 33 -11.40 5.03 2.90
C ASP A 33 -9.89 5.35 2.92
N HIS A 34 -9.01 4.35 2.80
CA HIS A 34 -7.57 4.53 2.93
C HIS A 34 -6.83 4.13 1.64
N PRO A 35 -6.71 5.07 0.69
CA PRO A 35 -6.18 4.76 -0.63
C PRO A 35 -4.74 4.30 -0.56
N CYS A 36 -4.45 3.20 -1.26
CA CYS A 36 -3.13 2.59 -1.34
C CYS A 36 -2.49 2.29 0.03
N GLU A 37 -3.31 1.96 1.03
CA GLU A 37 -2.86 1.39 2.29
C GLU A 37 -2.40 -0.06 2.06
N LEU A 38 -1.12 -0.21 1.72
CA LEU A 38 -0.50 -1.50 1.47
C LEU A 38 0.44 -1.84 2.62
N ALA A 39 0.42 -3.10 3.06
CA ALA A 39 1.47 -3.64 3.91
C ALA A 39 2.65 -4.12 3.05
N ARG A 40 3.86 -3.90 3.58
CA ARG A 40 5.08 -4.53 3.05
C ARG A 40 5.01 -6.02 3.37
N ARG A 41 5.32 -6.86 2.38
CA ARG A 41 5.35 -8.32 2.55
C ARG A 41 6.66 -8.76 3.20
N ASP A 42 6.67 -9.94 3.81
CA ASP A 42 7.89 -10.51 4.38
C ASP A 42 8.96 -10.70 3.31
N GLY A 43 10.19 -10.29 3.62
CA GLY A 43 11.31 -10.30 2.68
C GLY A 43 11.22 -9.29 1.52
N GLU A 44 10.15 -8.48 1.43
CA GLU A 44 10.00 -7.51 0.36
C GLU A 44 10.96 -6.33 0.53
N THR A 45 11.74 -6.06 -0.52
CA THR A 45 12.63 -4.90 -0.54
C THR A 45 11.84 -3.61 -0.54
N VAL A 46 12.42 -2.55 0.03
CA VAL A 46 11.82 -1.21 0.03
C VAL A 46 11.47 -0.76 -1.39
N GLN A 47 12.35 -1.04 -2.36
CA GLN A 47 12.15 -0.67 -3.76
C GLN A 47 10.96 -1.40 -4.39
N HIS A 48 10.78 -2.69 -4.09
CA HIS A 48 9.64 -3.45 -4.60
C HIS A 48 8.33 -2.95 -3.99
N PHE A 49 8.32 -2.68 -2.69
CA PHE A 49 7.18 -2.09 -2.01
C PHE A 49 6.82 -0.70 -2.58
N SER A 50 7.82 0.16 -2.81
CA SER A 50 7.64 1.46 -3.47
C SER A 50 7.00 1.34 -4.86
N LYS A 51 7.39 0.35 -5.67
CA LYS A 51 6.77 0.11 -6.98
C LYS A 51 5.28 -0.22 -6.86
N ARG A 52 4.89 -1.03 -5.86
CA ARG A 52 3.48 -1.36 -5.61
C ARG A 52 2.68 -0.13 -5.17
N LEU A 53 3.24 0.70 -4.29
CA LEU A 53 2.61 1.97 -3.89
C LEU A 53 2.42 2.89 -5.10
N ILE A 54 3.44 3.06 -5.94
CA ILE A 54 3.37 3.86 -7.18
C ILE A 54 2.32 3.28 -8.13
N GLY A 55 2.31 1.95 -8.32
CA GLY A 55 1.34 1.28 -9.17
C GLY A 55 -0.10 1.48 -8.70
N CYS A 56 -0.34 1.36 -7.39
CA CYS A 56 -1.64 1.67 -6.81
C CYS A 56 -2.01 3.15 -7.02
N ALA A 57 -1.10 4.08 -6.74
CA ALA A 57 -1.38 5.51 -6.90
C ALA A 57 -1.74 5.86 -8.35
N VAL A 58 -0.99 5.35 -9.33
CA VAL A 58 -1.31 5.55 -10.75
C VAL A 58 -2.64 4.93 -11.14
N GLY A 59 -2.96 3.73 -10.65
CA GLY A 59 -4.25 3.08 -10.92
C GLY A 59 -5.44 3.81 -10.30
N ALA A 60 -5.28 4.37 -9.10
CA ALA A 60 -6.35 5.05 -8.37
C ALA A 60 -6.55 6.51 -8.78
N TYR A 61 -5.48 7.21 -9.18
CA TYR A 61 -5.49 8.66 -9.35
C TYR A 61 -4.97 9.16 -10.70
N GLY A 62 -4.56 8.24 -11.58
CA GLY A 62 -4.28 8.57 -12.97
C GLY A 62 -5.55 8.83 -13.78
N PRO A 63 -5.45 8.80 -15.12
CA PRO A 63 -4.27 8.43 -15.91
C PRO A 63 -3.16 9.49 -15.88
N VAL A 64 -1.91 9.06 -15.99
CA VAL A 64 -0.75 9.94 -16.23
C VAL A 64 0.01 9.45 -17.46
N ARG A 65 0.60 10.37 -18.24
CA ARG A 65 1.32 10.00 -19.47
C ARG A 65 2.45 9.01 -19.18
N GLY A 66 2.45 7.88 -19.89
CA GLY A 66 3.40 6.77 -19.69
C GLY A 66 3.08 5.85 -18.50
N GLY A 67 1.98 6.09 -17.78
CA GLY A 67 1.44 5.21 -16.75
C GLY A 67 2.41 4.84 -15.64
N THR A 68 2.20 3.65 -15.07
CA THR A 68 2.97 3.13 -13.94
C THR A 68 4.45 2.96 -14.28
N THR A 69 4.77 2.49 -15.50
CA THR A 69 6.15 2.30 -15.95
C THR A 69 6.94 3.60 -15.90
N ARG A 70 6.37 4.70 -16.42
CA ARG A 70 7.02 6.01 -16.37
C ARG A 70 7.15 6.53 -14.93
N ALA A 71 6.11 6.37 -14.12
CA ALA A 71 6.11 6.79 -12.73
C ALA A 71 7.19 6.08 -11.90
N ILE A 72 7.35 4.77 -12.09
CA ILE A 72 8.41 3.96 -11.45
C ILE A 72 9.79 4.39 -11.92
N CYS A 73 9.97 4.61 -13.24
CA CYS A 73 11.26 5.04 -13.75
C CYS A 73 11.70 6.39 -13.18
N ILE A 74 10.78 7.37 -13.11
CA ILE A 74 11.08 8.67 -12.51
C ILE A 74 11.48 8.47 -11.04
N ALA A 75 10.69 7.77 -10.24
CA ALA A 75 11.02 7.53 -8.82
C ALA A 75 12.37 6.80 -8.64
N ARG A 76 12.70 5.85 -9.53
CA ARG A 76 14.01 5.20 -9.55
C ARG A 76 15.14 6.18 -9.80
N ARG A 77 14.98 7.09 -10.78
CA ARG A 77 15.98 8.11 -11.08
C ARG A 77 16.14 9.12 -9.95
N GLU A 78 15.04 9.57 -9.36
CA GLU A 78 15.07 10.63 -8.34
C GLU A 78 15.56 10.11 -6.98
N SER A 79 15.22 8.88 -6.59
CA SER A 79 15.48 8.38 -5.22
C SER A 79 15.99 6.94 -5.14
N GLY A 80 16.18 6.26 -6.27
CA GLY A 80 16.43 4.81 -6.26
C GLY A 80 15.24 3.98 -5.77
N LEU A 81 14.01 4.53 -5.82
CA LEU A 81 12.79 3.95 -5.22
C LEU A 81 12.82 3.87 -3.69
N ILE A 82 13.56 4.77 -3.03
CA ILE A 82 13.70 4.81 -1.58
C ILE A 82 12.86 5.97 -1.02
N PRO A 83 11.74 5.69 -0.31
CA PRO A 83 10.86 6.75 0.22
C PRO A 83 11.51 7.67 1.24
N SER A 84 12.53 7.19 1.96
CA SER A 84 13.27 7.99 2.93
C SER A 84 14.42 8.81 2.31
N ALA A 85 14.61 8.77 0.98
CA ALA A 85 15.69 9.48 0.32
C ALA A 85 15.59 11.00 0.53
N THR A 86 16.72 11.64 0.83
CA THR A 86 16.83 13.08 0.99
C THR A 86 18.04 13.61 0.24
N SER A 87 17.89 14.76 -0.42
CA SER A 87 19.04 15.48 -0.98
C SER A 87 19.90 16.12 0.12
N PRO A 88 21.11 16.62 -0.20
CA PRO A 88 21.89 17.45 0.72
C PRO A 88 21.07 18.59 1.31
N LYS A 89 21.28 18.88 2.59
CA LYS A 89 20.52 19.86 3.38
C LYS A 89 19.00 19.64 3.37
N ARG A 90 18.53 18.41 3.07
CA ARG A 90 17.11 18.02 3.04
C ARG A 90 16.23 18.88 2.11
N ARG A 91 16.80 19.44 1.05
CA ARG A 91 16.07 20.31 0.10
C ARG A 91 15.00 19.56 -0.68
N TYR A 92 15.25 18.30 -1.03
CA TYR A 92 14.33 17.43 -1.75
C TYR A 92 14.11 16.11 -1.02
N LEU A 93 12.86 15.65 -1.01
CA LEU A 93 12.40 14.57 -0.13
C LEU A 93 11.61 13.49 -0.88
N GLY A 94 11.90 12.25 -0.52
CA GLY A 94 11.14 11.06 -0.86
C GLY A 94 11.21 10.63 -2.32
N LEU A 95 10.26 9.78 -2.71
CA LEU A 95 10.29 8.99 -3.94
C LEU A 95 10.53 9.85 -5.19
N TYR A 96 9.84 10.98 -5.27
CA TYR A 96 9.89 11.89 -6.42
C TYR A 96 10.71 13.16 -6.15
N GLN A 97 11.46 13.20 -5.04
CA GLN A 97 12.31 14.33 -4.66
C GLN A 97 11.53 15.67 -4.68
N HIS A 98 10.43 15.72 -3.95
CA HIS A 98 9.66 16.96 -3.78
C HIS A 98 10.48 17.98 -2.98
N SER A 99 10.44 19.25 -3.39
CA SER A 99 10.99 20.35 -2.60
C SER A 99 10.35 20.36 -1.21
N ALA A 100 11.17 20.36 -0.16
CA ALA A 100 10.72 20.42 1.23
C ALA A 100 9.90 21.69 1.51
N THR A 101 10.26 22.81 0.88
CA THR A 101 9.54 24.10 1.03
C THR A 101 8.12 24.04 0.48
N TYR A 102 7.92 23.38 -0.67
CA TYR A 102 6.61 23.33 -1.32
C TYR A 102 5.77 22.12 -0.92
N TRP A 103 6.38 21.13 -0.25
CA TRP A 103 5.68 19.90 0.11
C TRP A 103 4.43 20.14 0.96
N PRO A 104 4.43 20.95 2.04
CA PRO A 104 3.24 21.16 2.86
C PRO A 104 2.03 21.61 2.02
N TRP A 105 2.20 22.65 1.21
CA TRP A 105 1.15 23.14 0.33
C TRP A 105 0.69 22.09 -0.71
N ARG A 106 1.63 21.33 -1.31
CA ARG A 106 1.27 20.25 -2.25
C ARG A 106 0.50 19.13 -1.55
N PHE A 107 0.89 18.77 -0.33
CA PHE A 107 0.19 17.77 0.46
C PHE A 107 -1.25 18.22 0.72
N ASP A 108 -1.44 19.44 1.21
CA ASP A 108 -2.79 19.96 1.50
C ASP A 108 -3.65 20.08 0.23
N THR A 109 -3.06 20.51 -0.88
CA THR A 109 -3.76 20.69 -2.17
C THR A 109 -4.19 19.36 -2.79
N TYR A 110 -3.35 18.32 -2.68
CA TYR A 110 -3.54 17.05 -3.39
C TYR A 110 -3.87 15.87 -2.47
N THR A 111 -4.33 16.12 -1.25
CA THR A 111 -4.88 15.07 -0.37
C THR A 111 -6.30 15.37 0.06
N GLN A 112 -6.90 14.47 0.84
CA GLN A 112 -8.15 14.70 1.56
C GLN A 112 -7.97 14.18 2.99
N PRO A 113 -8.54 14.85 4.01
CA PRO A 113 -8.38 14.42 5.40
C PRO A 113 -8.80 12.97 5.66
N SER A 114 -9.87 12.50 5.00
CA SER A 114 -10.40 11.13 5.13
C SER A 114 -9.41 10.03 4.73
N TRP A 115 -8.39 10.35 3.93
CA TRP A 115 -7.42 9.37 3.46
C TRP A 115 -6.36 9.01 4.51
N MET A 116 -6.29 9.79 5.59
CA MET A 116 -5.37 9.59 6.73
C MET A 116 -3.91 9.40 6.28
N LEU A 117 -3.48 10.23 5.33
CA LEU A 117 -2.10 10.23 4.84
C LEU A 117 -1.18 10.93 5.83
N SER A 118 0.04 10.41 6.01
CA SER A 118 1.08 11.14 6.74
C SER A 118 1.47 12.39 5.95
N SER A 119 1.53 13.54 6.63
CA SER A 119 2.01 14.81 6.05
C SER A 119 3.51 14.81 5.73
N SER A 120 4.25 13.75 6.06
CA SER A 120 5.67 13.65 5.73
C SER A 120 5.88 13.29 4.26
N ALA A 121 6.72 14.07 3.57
CA ALA A 121 7.19 13.75 2.21
C ALA A 121 7.98 12.43 2.14
N LEU A 122 8.47 11.94 3.28
CA LEU A 122 9.22 10.68 3.38
C LEU A 122 8.29 9.46 3.50
N SER A 123 6.99 9.67 3.64
CA SER A 123 5.99 8.61 3.50
C SER A 123 5.89 8.20 2.03
N GLY A 124 6.25 6.96 1.70
CA GLY A 124 6.14 6.45 0.32
C GLY A 124 4.71 6.50 -0.21
N ARG A 125 3.72 6.21 0.65
CA ARG A 125 2.28 6.27 0.31
C ARG A 125 1.86 7.70 -0.02
N SER A 126 2.16 8.65 0.87
CA SER A 126 1.80 10.06 0.68
C SER A 126 2.52 10.66 -0.53
N ASN A 127 3.83 10.43 -0.66
CA ASN A 127 4.63 10.92 -1.78
C ASN A 127 4.06 10.41 -3.12
N ALA A 128 3.80 9.11 -3.25
CA ALA A 128 3.26 8.54 -4.48
C ALA A 128 1.87 9.08 -4.84
N ILE A 129 0.93 9.13 -3.88
CA ILE A 129 -0.43 9.62 -4.12
C ILE A 129 -0.43 11.10 -4.52
N VAL A 130 0.25 11.95 -3.74
CA VAL A 130 0.33 13.39 -4.00
C VAL A 130 0.97 13.65 -5.36
N THR A 131 2.07 12.97 -5.68
CA THR A 131 2.73 13.15 -6.98
C THR A 131 1.80 12.79 -8.14
N VAL A 132 1.15 11.62 -8.09
CA VAL A 132 0.29 11.19 -9.20
C VAL A 132 -0.90 12.14 -9.37
N ARG A 133 -1.56 12.53 -8.28
CA ARG A 133 -2.66 13.50 -8.32
C ARG A 133 -2.21 14.85 -8.88
N MET A 134 -1.05 15.35 -8.45
CA MET A 134 -0.48 16.59 -8.96
C MET A 134 -0.17 16.50 -10.46
N VAL A 135 0.44 15.40 -10.90
CA VAL A 135 0.76 15.17 -12.32
C VAL A 135 -0.50 15.08 -13.17
N HIS A 136 -1.53 14.38 -12.69
CA HIS A 136 -2.82 14.31 -13.37
C HIS A 136 -3.48 15.68 -13.48
N ALA A 137 -3.57 16.42 -12.36
CA ALA A 137 -4.18 17.75 -12.31
C ALA A 137 -3.46 18.79 -13.18
N LEU A 138 -2.13 18.71 -13.29
CA LEU A 138 -1.32 19.63 -14.10
C LEU A 138 -1.15 19.17 -15.56
N GLY A 139 -1.82 18.10 -15.98
CA GLY A 139 -1.77 17.63 -17.37
C GLY A 139 -0.41 17.02 -17.78
N GLY A 140 0.38 16.54 -16.83
CA GLY A 140 1.55 15.70 -17.10
C GLY A 140 2.84 16.07 -16.35
N TRP A 141 3.82 15.17 -16.49
CA TRP A 141 5.07 15.21 -15.72
C TRP A 141 5.86 16.52 -15.88
N LYS A 142 5.93 17.06 -17.11
CA LYS A 142 6.66 18.30 -17.40
C LYS A 142 6.08 19.48 -16.60
N HIS A 143 4.77 19.67 -16.66
CA HIS A 143 4.07 20.75 -15.96
C HIS A 143 4.15 20.59 -14.43
N ALA A 144 4.24 19.34 -13.95
CA ALA A 144 4.38 19.02 -12.54
C ALA A 144 5.84 19.11 -12.01
N GLY A 145 6.82 19.45 -12.86
CA GLY A 145 8.22 19.66 -12.45
C GLY A 145 9.18 18.51 -12.76
N TRP A 146 8.74 17.44 -13.44
CA TRP A 146 9.61 16.37 -13.94
C TRP A 146 9.73 16.45 -15.47
N PRO A 147 10.79 17.08 -16.00
CA PRO A 147 10.96 17.21 -17.44
C PRO A 147 11.10 15.85 -18.13
N VAL A 148 10.91 15.86 -19.45
CA VAL A 148 11.06 14.67 -20.30
C VAL A 148 12.54 14.29 -20.35
N LYS A 149 12.95 13.44 -19.42
CA LYS A 149 14.24 12.75 -19.41
C LYS A 149 14.07 11.29 -19.79
N ALA A 150 15.14 10.64 -20.24
CA ALA A 150 15.13 9.22 -20.58
C ALA A 150 14.62 8.37 -19.41
N CYS A 151 13.75 7.45 -19.81
CA CYS A 151 13.32 6.22 -19.18
C CYS A 151 13.26 5.21 -20.34
#